data_AF-A0A4V3DIX7-F1
#
_entry.id   AF-A0A4V3DIX7-F1
#
_cell.length_a   1.000
_cell.length_b   1.000
_cell.length_c   1.000
_cell.angle_alpha   90.00
_cell.angle_beta   90.00
_cell.angle_gamma   90.00
#
_symmetry.space_group_name_H-M   'P 1'
#
loop_
_entity.id
_entity.type
_entity.pdbx_description
1 polymer ?
#
loop_
_entity_poly.entity_id
_entity_poly.type
_entity_poly.pdbx_seq_one_letter_code
_entity_poly.pdbx_strand_id
1 'polypeptide(L)'
;MINATHSQHFQLSFDDGRVDSFDSTYSSFNREMCGDAADQWVPLKLESVEVQTLIPLIDAVRFFELAENQVESKLVDKDKGISLTCNPCAKSQLQIKLGDMSNKVFWDCGCARKISPPESIEPLVKGIKAILYQRKEVKSMQKTNCVFF
;
A
#
# COMPACT_ATOMS: atom_id res chain seq x y z
N MET A 1 -8.46 16.32 13.62
CA MET A 1 -7.45 17.27 13.12
C MET A 1 -6.10 16.80 13.59
N ILE A 2 -5.25 16.32 12.67
CA ILE A 2 -3.88 15.93 12.98
C ILE A 2 -3.03 17.19 13.20
N ASN A 3 -2.48 17.36 14.40
CA ASN A 3 -1.57 18.47 14.71
C ASN A 3 -0.14 18.17 14.21
N ALA A 4 0.60 19.19 13.76
CA ALA A 4 1.92 19.04 13.11
C ALA A 4 3.00 18.36 13.97
N THR A 5 2.85 18.36 15.30
CA THR A 5 3.73 17.68 16.26
C THR A 5 3.69 16.16 16.19
N HIS A 6 2.67 15.54 15.57
CA HIS A 6 2.58 14.08 15.44
C HIS A 6 3.56 13.48 14.42
N SER A 7 4.23 14.30 13.62
CA SER A 7 5.19 13.85 12.62
C SER A 7 6.44 13.15 13.21
N GLN A 8 6.71 13.34 14.51
CA GLN A 8 7.79 12.63 15.21
C GLN A 8 7.48 11.15 15.54
N HIS A 9 6.21 10.74 15.42
CA HIS A 9 5.77 9.36 15.68
C HIS A 9 5.00 8.78 14.49
N PHE A 10 5.48 9.07 13.28
CA PHE A 10 4.94 8.50 12.06
C PHE A 10 5.60 7.17 11.73
N GLN A 11 4.81 6.14 11.49
CA GLN A 11 5.25 4.88 10.91
C GLN A 11 4.33 4.49 9.75
N LEU A 12 4.94 4.01 8.68
CA LEU A 12 4.30 3.49 7.48
C LEU A 12 4.85 2.10 7.20
N SER A 13 3.93 1.14 7.06
CA SER A 13 4.20 -0.15 6.42
C SER A 13 3.26 -0.27 5.23
N PHE A 14 3.83 -0.53 4.05
CA PHE A 14 3.10 -0.60 2.79
C PHE A 14 3.56 -1.85 2.03
N ASP A 15 2.60 -2.61 1.51
CA ASP A 15 2.83 -3.77 0.66
C ASP A 15 1.82 -3.69 -0.48
N ASP A 16 2.32 -3.69 -1.71
CA ASP A 16 1.46 -3.61 -2.89
C ASP A 16 0.80 -4.95 -3.23
N GLY A 17 1.14 -6.01 -2.50
CA GLY A 17 0.63 -7.37 -2.66
C GLY A 17 1.13 -8.07 -3.91
N ARG A 18 2.17 -7.53 -4.56
CA ARG A 18 2.80 -8.09 -5.75
C ARG A 18 4.26 -8.34 -5.53
N VAL A 19 5.03 -7.26 -5.40
CA VAL A 19 6.49 -7.32 -5.33
C VAL A 19 7.10 -6.25 -4.45
N ASP A 20 6.41 -5.13 -4.26
CA ASP A 20 7.03 -3.97 -3.66
C ASP A 20 6.46 -3.77 -2.25
N SER A 21 7.37 -3.73 -1.27
CA SER A 21 7.02 -3.42 0.11
C SER A 21 7.98 -2.40 0.71
N PHE A 22 7.47 -1.66 1.69
CA PHE A 22 8.20 -0.62 2.40
C PHE A 22 7.84 -0.65 3.87
N ASP A 23 8.86 -0.54 4.73
CA ASP A 23 8.68 -0.39 6.17
C ASP A 23 9.58 0.73 6.71
N SER A 24 8.95 1.79 7.20
CA SER A 24 9.64 2.94 7.77
C SER A 24 10.40 2.62 9.07
N THR A 25 9.99 1.59 9.81
CA THR A 25 10.64 1.16 11.07
C THR A 25 12.04 0.66 10.77
N TYR A 26 12.17 -0.11 9.70
CA TYR A 26 13.45 -0.62 9.20
C TYR A 26 14.12 0.32 8.20
N SER A 27 13.43 1.41 7.82
CA SER A 27 13.86 2.35 6.79
C SER A 27 14.31 1.62 5.53
N SER A 28 13.44 0.72 5.04
CA SER A 28 13.80 -0.22 3.99
C SER A 28 12.68 -0.37 2.98
N PHE A 29 13.07 -0.37 1.71
CA PHE A 29 12.22 -0.72 0.58
C PHE A 29 12.69 -2.04 -0.01
N ASN A 30 11.78 -2.98 -0.19
CA ASN A 30 12.01 -4.28 -0.79
C ASN A 30 11.30 -4.37 -2.15
N ARG A 31 11.96 -5.01 -3.11
CA ARG A 31 11.36 -5.52 -4.33
C ARG A 31 11.63 -7.01 -4.45
N GLU A 32 10.57 -7.80 -4.37
CA GLU A 32 10.61 -9.22 -4.62
C GLU A 32 10.96 -9.51 -6.08
N MET A 33 11.84 -10.49 -6.26
CA MET A 33 12.28 -10.97 -7.55
C MET A 33 11.75 -12.38 -7.77
N CYS A 34 11.32 -12.68 -9.01
CA CYS A 34 10.84 -14.01 -9.36
C CYS A 34 11.94 -14.86 -9.99
N GLY A 35 11.87 -16.18 -9.77
CA GLY A 35 12.86 -17.16 -10.22
C GLY A 35 14.00 -17.29 -9.20
N ASP A 36 15.23 -17.50 -9.69
CA ASP A 36 16.42 -17.67 -8.84
C ASP A 36 17.09 -16.33 -8.46
N ALA A 37 16.52 -15.21 -8.90
CA ALA A 37 17.03 -13.90 -8.55
C ALA A 37 16.69 -13.57 -7.10
N ALA A 38 17.68 -13.11 -6.33
CA ALA A 38 17.46 -12.65 -4.97
C ALA A 38 16.67 -11.34 -4.94
N ASP A 39 15.82 -11.20 -3.92
CA ASP A 39 15.09 -9.97 -3.64
C ASP A 39 16.05 -8.77 -3.48
N GLN A 40 15.57 -7.60 -3.88
CA GLN A 40 16.36 -6.37 -3.81
C GLN A 40 15.89 -5.52 -2.64
N TRP A 41 16.84 -5.13 -1.79
CA TRP A 41 16.59 -4.27 -0.65
C TRP A 41 17.39 -2.99 -0.79
N VAL A 42 16.73 -1.85 -0.60
CA VAL A 42 17.42 -0.54 -0.57
C VAL A 42 17.04 0.22 0.70
N PRO A 43 18.03 0.86 1.36
CA PRO A 43 17.73 1.74 2.48
C PRO A 43 16.92 2.92 1.96
N LEU A 44 15.77 3.15 2.57
CA LEU A 44 14.89 4.26 2.25
C LEU A 44 14.24 4.77 3.53
N LYS A 45 14.52 6.04 3.86
CA LYS A 45 13.88 6.72 4.98
C LYS A 45 12.92 7.78 4.44
N LEU A 46 11.74 7.86 5.05
CA LEU A 46 10.83 8.95 4.79
C LEU A 46 11.34 10.23 5.46
N GLU A 47 11.45 11.28 4.67
CA GLU A 47 11.84 12.60 5.13
C GLU A 47 10.63 13.35 5.70
N SER A 48 10.89 14.36 6.54
CA SER A 48 9.83 15.14 7.18
C SER A 48 8.84 15.74 6.18
N VAL A 49 9.33 16.20 5.02
CA VAL A 49 8.48 16.77 3.95
C VAL A 49 7.53 15.73 3.33
N GLU A 50 7.97 14.49 3.19
CA GLU A 50 7.16 13.39 2.65
C GLU A 50 6.06 13.01 3.63
N VAL A 51 6.40 12.92 4.93
CA VAL A 51 5.42 12.69 6.00
C VAL A 51 4.37 13.79 6.05
N GLN A 52 4.79 15.07 5.95
CA GLN A 52 3.86 16.21 5.91
C GLN A 52 2.96 16.21 4.67
N THR A 53 3.42 15.62 3.56
CA THR A 53 2.59 15.42 2.36
C THR A 53 1.57 14.30 2.54
N LEU A 54 1.89 13.27 3.32
CA LEU A 54 0.99 12.15 3.59
C LEU A 54 -0.12 12.47 4.59
N ILE A 55 0.16 13.26 5.63
CA ILE A 55 -0.82 13.63 6.67
C ILE A 55 -2.17 14.12 6.10
N PRO A 56 -2.24 15.10 5.18
CA PRO A 56 -3.52 15.55 4.65
C PRO A 56 -4.24 14.47 3.82
N LEU A 57 -3.51 13.56 3.17
CA LEU A 57 -4.11 12.44 2.44
C LEU A 57 -4.72 11.41 3.41
N ILE A 58 -4.06 11.14 4.52
CA ILE A 58 -4.53 10.26 5.60
C ILE A 58 -5.83 10.81 6.19
N ASP A 59 -5.86 12.12 6.49
CA ASP A 59 -7.05 12.81 7.00
C ASP A 59 -8.20 12.82 5.97
N ALA A 60 -7.89 13.10 4.69
CA ALA A 60 -8.91 13.18 3.64
C ALA A 60 -9.67 11.86 3.43
N VAL A 61 -9.00 10.71 3.57
CA VAL A 61 -9.63 9.39 3.46
C VAL A 61 -10.15 8.86 4.80
N ARG A 62 -10.02 9.64 5.88
CA ARG A 62 -10.37 9.24 7.26
C ARG A 62 -9.78 7.88 7.63
N PHE A 63 -8.50 7.68 7.30
CA PHE A 63 -7.85 6.36 7.31
C PHE A 63 -8.05 5.57 8.61
N PHE A 64 -7.98 6.25 9.76
CA PHE A 64 -8.10 5.62 11.08
C PHE A 64 -9.51 5.14 11.44
N GLU A 65 -10.52 5.47 10.63
CA GLU A 65 -11.90 5.03 10.81
C GLU A 65 -12.30 3.91 9.84
N LEU A 66 -11.43 3.56 8.90
CA LEU A 66 -11.70 2.54 7.91
C LEU A 66 -11.69 1.14 8.55
N ALA A 67 -12.60 0.29 8.08
CA ALA A 67 -12.58 -1.13 8.42
C ALA A 67 -11.27 -1.77 7.95
N GLU A 68 -10.76 -2.72 8.73
CA GLU A 68 -9.51 -3.42 8.43
C GLU A 68 -9.55 -4.12 7.06
N ASN A 69 -10.68 -4.72 6.69
CA ASN A 69 -10.85 -5.33 5.37
C ASN A 69 -11.66 -4.40 4.45
N GLN A 70 -11.04 -3.90 3.39
CA GLN A 70 -11.66 -3.02 2.39
C GLN A 70 -12.15 -3.80 1.15
N VAL A 71 -12.47 -5.09 1.29
CA VAL A 71 -12.84 -5.97 0.17
C VAL A 71 -14.16 -5.51 -0.47
N GLU A 72 -14.11 -5.09 -1.73
CA GLU A 72 -15.31 -4.92 -2.55
C GLU A 72 -15.86 -6.31 -2.91
N SER A 73 -16.76 -6.84 -2.07
CA SER A 73 -17.16 -8.26 -2.12
C SER A 73 -18.05 -8.64 -3.30
N LYS A 74 -18.18 -7.83 -4.37
CA LYS A 74 -19.14 -8.09 -5.45
C LYS A 74 -18.66 -7.62 -6.81
N LEU A 75 -18.05 -8.53 -7.57
CA LEU A 75 -18.22 -8.54 -9.02
C LEU A 75 -19.57 -9.19 -9.33
N VAL A 76 -20.62 -8.38 -9.48
CA VAL A 76 -21.85 -8.87 -10.11
C VAL A 76 -21.61 -8.84 -11.61
N ASP A 77 -21.34 -10.01 -12.20
CA ASP A 77 -21.42 -10.16 -13.65
C ASP A 77 -22.90 -10.03 -14.05
N LYS A 78 -23.29 -8.79 -14.44
CA LYS A 78 -24.67 -8.43 -14.78
C LYS A 78 -25.21 -9.22 -15.98
N ASP A 79 -24.34 -9.89 -16.74
CA ASP A 79 -24.73 -10.64 -17.94
C ASP A 79 -24.93 -12.15 -17.69
N LYS A 80 -24.53 -12.70 -16.53
CA LYS A 80 -24.57 -14.15 -16.30
C LYS A 80 -25.20 -14.63 -14.99
N GLY A 81 -25.51 -13.74 -14.05
CA GLY A 81 -26.14 -14.14 -12.78
C GLY A 81 -25.29 -15.09 -11.91
N ILE A 82 -24.01 -15.25 -12.24
CA ILE A 82 -23.06 -16.07 -11.49
C ILE A 82 -22.32 -15.13 -10.53
N SER A 83 -22.55 -15.30 -9.23
CA SER A 83 -21.68 -14.74 -8.20
C SER A 83 -20.37 -15.52 -8.22
N LEU A 84 -19.32 -14.97 -8.85
CA LEU A 84 -17.97 -15.50 -8.69
C LEU A 84 -17.53 -15.19 -7.25
N THR A 85 -17.61 -16.19 -6.37
CA THR A 85 -16.99 -16.13 -5.06
C THR A 85 -15.49 -16.14 -5.27
N CYS A 86 -14.86 -15.00 -5.07
CA CYS A 86 -13.41 -14.88 -5.18
C CYS A 86 -12.81 -15.44 -3.89
N ASN A 87 -11.84 -16.35 -4.03
CA ASN A 87 -11.05 -16.77 -2.87
C ASN A 87 -10.31 -15.54 -2.32
N PRO A 88 -10.37 -15.28 -1.00
CA PRO A 88 -9.71 -14.12 -0.43
C PRO A 88 -8.20 -14.29 -0.55
N CYS A 89 -7.52 -13.31 -1.15
CA CYS A 89 -6.08 -13.21 -1.05
C CYS A 89 -5.69 -11.76 -0.74
N ALA A 90 -5.84 -11.42 0.54
CA ALA A 90 -5.30 -10.18 1.09
C ALA A 90 -3.77 -10.21 1.00
N LYS A 91 -3.22 -9.71 -0.11
CA LYS A 91 -1.78 -9.49 -0.27
C LYS A 91 -1.42 -8.02 -0.09
N SER A 92 -2.27 -7.10 -0.55
CA SER A 92 -2.00 -5.69 -0.41
C SER A 92 -2.40 -5.21 0.99
N GLN A 93 -1.50 -4.50 1.65
CA GLN A 93 -1.71 -3.98 2.99
C GLN A 93 -1.11 -2.59 3.14
N LEU A 94 -1.78 -1.77 3.95
CA LEU A 94 -1.30 -0.47 4.37
C LEU A 94 -1.55 -0.33 5.86
N GLN A 95 -0.49 -0.09 6.61
CA GLN A 95 -0.55 0.23 8.03
C GLN A 95 0.09 1.59 8.26
N ILE A 96 -0.61 2.43 9.02
CA ILE A 96 -0.12 3.75 9.41
C ILE A 96 -0.29 3.88 10.90
N LYS A 97 0.79 4.32 11.57
CA LYS A 97 0.77 4.79 12.95
C LYS A 97 1.13 6.27 12.96
N LEU A 98 0.38 7.06 13.71
CA LEU A 98 0.60 8.49 13.87
C LEU A 98 0.25 8.91 15.29
N GLY A 99 1.27 9.11 16.12
CA GLY A 99 1.08 9.30 17.56
C GLY A 99 0.42 8.06 18.18
N ASP A 100 -0.72 8.25 18.83
CA ASP A 100 -1.49 7.19 19.49
C ASP A 100 -2.48 6.48 18.54
N MET A 101 -2.68 7.01 17.34
CA MET A 101 -3.57 6.39 16.35
C MET A 101 -2.80 5.35 15.52
N SER A 102 -3.42 4.21 15.30
CA SER A 102 -2.92 3.16 14.41
C SER A 102 -4.09 2.51 13.71
N ASN A 103 -3.97 2.31 12.41
CA ASN A 103 -4.90 1.46 11.67
C ASN A 103 -4.15 0.64 10.63
N LYS A 104 -4.72 -0.51 10.29
CA LYS A 104 -4.23 -1.39 9.25
C LYS A 104 -5.41 -1.71 8.34
N VAL A 105 -5.19 -1.55 7.04
CA VAL A 105 -6.17 -1.93 6.03
C VAL A 105 -5.56 -2.92 5.05
N PHE A 106 -6.39 -3.86 4.62
CA PHE A 106 -6.09 -4.85 3.61
C PHE A 106 -7.07 -4.70 2.45
N TRP A 107 -6.59 -4.93 1.24
CA TRP A 107 -7.44 -5.06 0.07
C TRP A 107 -6.96 -6.20 -0.84
N ASP A 108 -7.92 -6.75 -1.56
CA ASP A 108 -7.76 -8.01 -2.28
C ASP A 108 -7.09 -7.80 -3.65
N CYS A 109 -6.47 -8.85 -4.16
CA CYS A 109 -6.21 -8.95 -5.59
C CYS A 109 -7.55 -9.20 -6.29
N GLY A 110 -8.18 -8.14 -6.78
CA GLY A 110 -9.49 -8.23 -7.42
C GLY A 110 -9.57 -9.39 -8.43
N CYS A 111 -10.72 -10.07 -8.47
CA CYS A 111 -10.95 -11.29 -9.26
C CYS A 111 -10.77 -11.10 -10.78
N ALA A 112 -10.66 -9.84 -11.23
CA ALA A 112 -10.36 -9.45 -12.60
C ALA A 112 -8.87 -9.16 -12.85
N ARG A 113 -7.94 -9.72 -12.05
CA ARG A 113 -6.47 -9.52 -12.13
C ARG A 113 -5.99 -8.08 -11.88
N LYS A 114 -6.90 -7.15 -11.65
CA LYS A 114 -6.59 -5.75 -11.39
C LYS A 114 -6.42 -5.55 -9.89
N ILE A 115 -5.16 -5.44 -9.47
CA ILE A 115 -4.77 -5.13 -8.08
C ILE A 115 -4.79 -3.61 -7.99
N SER A 116 -5.95 -3.05 -7.69
CA SER A 116 -6.13 -1.62 -7.46
C SER A 116 -6.67 -1.42 -6.05
N PRO A 117 -6.17 -0.41 -5.32
CA PRO A 117 -6.75 -0.05 -4.05
C PRO A 117 -8.21 0.39 -4.25
N PRO A 118 -9.12 0.06 -3.31
CA PRO A 118 -10.49 0.56 -3.30
C PRO A 118 -10.56 2.08 -3.38
N GLU A 119 -11.64 2.63 -3.94
CA GLU A 119 -11.80 4.09 -4.12
C GLU A 119 -11.63 4.87 -2.81
N SER A 120 -12.03 4.26 -1.68
CA SER A 120 -11.90 4.84 -0.33
C SER A 120 -10.46 5.16 0.07
N ILE A 121 -9.47 4.38 -0.40
CA ILE A 121 -8.05 4.53 -0.03
C ILE A 121 -7.13 4.82 -1.21
N GLU A 122 -7.64 4.77 -2.44
CA GLU A 122 -6.86 4.96 -3.67
C GLU A 122 -6.02 6.25 -3.67
N PRO A 123 -6.52 7.43 -3.27
CA PRO A 123 -5.72 8.65 -3.27
C PRO A 123 -4.49 8.56 -2.36
N LEU A 124 -4.65 7.96 -1.17
CA LEU A 124 -3.57 7.77 -0.21
C LEU A 124 -2.52 6.79 -0.75
N VAL A 125 -2.96 5.66 -1.30
CA VAL A 125 -2.06 4.66 -1.89
C VAL A 125 -1.29 5.24 -3.08
N LYS A 126 -1.95 6.04 -3.95
CA LYS A 126 -1.29 6.76 -5.04
C LYS A 126 -0.24 7.76 -4.51
N GLY A 127 -0.56 8.51 -3.46
CA GLY A 127 0.38 9.43 -2.82
C GLY A 127 1.62 8.74 -2.26
N ILE A 128 1.43 7.61 -1.56
CA ILE A 128 2.53 6.78 -1.04
C ILE A 128 3.41 6.27 -2.19
N LYS A 129 2.79 5.67 -3.22
CA LYS A 129 3.52 5.18 -4.40
C LYS A 129 4.29 6.29 -5.10
N ALA A 130 3.70 7.48 -5.24
CA ALA A 130 4.38 8.63 -5.83
C ALA A 130 5.63 9.04 -5.04
N ILE A 131 5.56 9.04 -3.71
CA ILE A 131 6.71 9.34 -2.85
C ILE A 131 7.79 8.25 -3.01
N LEU A 132 7.43 6.98 -2.77
CA LEU A 132 8.40 5.88 -2.74
C LEU A 132 9.08 5.66 -4.10
N TYR A 133 8.31 5.62 -5.19
CA TYR A 133 8.85 5.31 -6.52
C TYR A 133 9.56 6.49 -7.20
N GLN A 134 9.45 7.71 -6.67
CA GLN A 134 10.23 8.84 -7.18
C GLN A 134 11.66 8.86 -6.65
N ARG A 135 11.94 8.13 -5.57
CA ARG A 135 13.26 8.04 -4.92
C ARG A 135 14.29 7.41 -5.86
N LYS A 136 15.50 7.95 -5.84
CA LYS A 136 16.59 7.54 -6.74
C LYS A 136 16.97 6.08 -6.51
N GLU A 137 17.02 5.69 -5.24
CA GLU A 137 17.34 4.36 -4.75
C GLU A 137 16.38 3.33 -5.37
N VAL A 138 15.07 3.60 -5.26
CA VAL A 138 14.02 2.72 -5.79
C VAL A 138 14.00 2.68 -7.32
N LYS A 139 14.24 3.82 -7.99
CA LYS A 139 14.34 3.88 -9.45
C LYS A 139 15.54 3.10 -10.01
N SER A 140 16.60 2.97 -9.22
CA SER A 140 17.82 2.26 -9.62
C SER A 140 17.74 0.75 -9.48
N MET A 141 16.73 0.24 -8.75
CA MET A 141 16.49 -1.19 -8.60
C MET A 141 16.12 -1.81 -9.95
N GLN A 142 16.56 -3.06 -10.15
CA GLN A 142 16.17 -3.82 -11.33
C GLN A 142 14.66 -4.01 -11.37
N LYS A 143 14.10 -4.04 -12.58
CA LYS A 143 12.70 -4.36 -12.78
C LYS A 143 12.48 -5.83 -12.47
N THR A 144 11.37 -6.13 -11.81
CA THR A 144 10.94 -7.50 -11.61
C THR A 144 10.35 -8.07 -12.91
N ASN A 145 10.55 -9.37 -13.15
CA ASN A 145 9.89 -10.11 -14.22
C ASN A 145 8.74 -10.98 -13.69
N CYS A 146 8.29 -10.74 -12.46
CA CYS A 146 7.18 -11.48 -11.87
C CYS A 146 5.92 -11.38 -12.73
N VAL A 147 5.37 -12.54 -13.12
CA VAL A 147 4.11 -12.65 -13.83
C VAL A 147 3.05 -13.14 -12.84
N PHE A 148 2.05 -12.30 -12.60
CA PHE A 148 0.92 -12.62 -11.72
C PHE A 148 -0.28 -13.00 -12.60
N PHE A 149 -0.75 -14.26 -12.49
CA PHE A 149 -1.83 -14.84 -13.30
C PHE A 149 -3.19 -14.78 -12.63
#